data_AF-A0A7S1NUD8-F1
#
_entry.id   AF-A0A7S1NUD8-F1
#
_cell.length_a   1.000
_cell.length_b   1.000
_cell.length_c   1.000
_cell.angle_alpha   90.00
_cell.angle_beta   90.00
_cell.angle_gamma   90.00
#
_symmetry.space_group_name_H-M   'P 1'
#
loop_
_entity.id
_entity.type
_entity.pdbx_description
1 polymer ?
#
loop_
_entity_poly.entity_id
_entity_poly.type
_entity_poly.pdbx_seq_one_letter_code
_entity_poly.pdbx_strand_id
1 'polypeptide(L)'
;FFFVAMPLKRAKATGTGSKKVVKRCKYCDDKGHRSKDCPQLAGDEPKLARAISCLTWIPQGASSVSLQDPEDVVMGDREEPAVSDDMYVSESDSEANYEIKESDYLYVAGKVNERKEEYSIYVMVYDVDEDKQFERQDIILSHPPLHISWLDFTPSGEKGSYAAVCTMLPHVELFDLDKKNDLRAVCTLGGAADHEERYTMLPPKQLKRVVKEGSHTNSVLCSAWNIQQRNLLATGSADKTVKLWDLQTQGCLPT
;
A
#
# COMPACT_ATOMS: atom_id res chain seq x y z
N PHE A 1 -33.55 -4.65 -7.62
CA PHE A 1 -33.32 -5.31 -8.93
C PHE A 1 -31.81 -5.30 -9.17
N PHE A 2 -31.01 -6.35 -9.10
CA PHE A 2 -31.14 -7.79 -8.89
C PHE A 2 -30.00 -8.21 -7.94
N PHE A 3 -30.30 -8.96 -6.88
CA PHE A 3 -29.32 -9.73 -6.12
C PHE A 3 -29.30 -11.14 -6.75
N VAL A 4 -28.14 -11.65 -7.16
CA VAL A 4 -27.97 -13.09 -7.39
C VAL A 4 -27.33 -13.68 -6.13
N ALA A 5 -28.18 -14.30 -5.31
CA ALA A 5 -27.79 -15.12 -4.19
C ALA A 5 -27.24 -16.47 -4.69
N MET A 6 -26.01 -16.82 -4.31
CA MET A 6 -25.56 -18.21 -4.37
C MET A 6 -25.83 -18.91 -3.02
N PRO A 7 -26.27 -20.17 -3.00
CA PRO A 7 -26.62 -20.86 -1.77
C PRO A 7 -25.36 -21.33 -1.02
N LEU A 8 -25.22 -20.92 0.25
CA LEU A 8 -24.28 -21.51 1.20
C LEU A 8 -24.66 -22.98 1.44
N LYS A 9 -23.87 -23.93 0.91
CA LYS A 9 -23.86 -25.31 1.42
C LYS A 9 -22.99 -25.33 2.68
N ARG A 10 -23.62 -25.68 3.81
CA ARG A 10 -22.99 -25.98 5.10
C ARG A 10 -21.93 -27.09 4.92
N ALA A 11 -20.65 -26.74 4.99
CA ALA A 11 -19.58 -27.71 5.18
C ALA A 11 -19.45 -28.01 6.68
N LYS A 12 -19.63 -29.28 7.07
CA LYS A 12 -19.35 -29.76 8.42
C LYS A 12 -17.84 -29.75 8.64
N ALA A 13 -17.41 -29.10 9.72
CA ALA A 13 -16.03 -29.17 10.20
C ALA A 13 -15.73 -30.59 10.73
N THR A 14 -14.81 -31.29 10.07
CA THR A 14 -14.15 -32.47 10.62
C THR A 14 -12.67 -32.16 10.74
N GLY A 15 -12.18 -32.08 11.98
CA GLY A 15 -10.78 -31.78 12.26
C GLY A 15 -9.86 -32.92 11.81
N THR A 16 -8.79 -32.56 11.10
CA THR A 16 -7.61 -33.41 10.92
C THR A 16 -6.38 -32.51 10.86
N GLY A 17 -5.43 -32.77 11.77
CA GLY A 17 -4.29 -31.91 12.05
C GLY A 17 -3.37 -31.62 10.87
N SER A 18 -2.86 -30.39 10.83
CA SER A 18 -1.85 -29.92 9.89
C SER A 18 -0.55 -30.72 10.08
N LYS A 19 -0.29 -31.71 9.22
CA LYS A 19 1.03 -32.30 9.11
C LYS A 19 1.96 -31.26 8.46
N LYS A 20 2.86 -30.67 9.25
CA LYS A 20 4.00 -29.90 8.73
C LYS A 20 4.81 -30.79 7.79
N VAL A 21 4.87 -30.45 6.51
CA VAL A 21 5.80 -31.06 5.57
C VAL A 21 7.18 -30.49 5.89
N VAL A 22 7.92 -31.16 6.77
CA VAL A 22 9.33 -30.85 7.03
C VAL A 22 10.12 -31.41 5.85
N LYS A 23 10.71 -30.54 5.01
CA LYS A 23 11.70 -30.96 4.03
C LYS A 23 12.88 -31.58 4.78
N ARG A 24 12.96 -32.91 4.87
CA ARG A 24 14.11 -33.61 5.46
C ARG A 24 15.28 -33.52 4.49
N CYS A 25 16.38 -32.94 4.94
CA CYS A 25 17.67 -33.08 4.27
C CYS A 25 18.06 -34.57 4.32
N LYS A 26 18.38 -35.19 3.17
CA LYS A 26 18.76 -36.62 3.06
C LYS A 26 19.99 -37.00 3.90
N TYR A 27 20.72 -36.01 4.42
CA TYR A 27 21.97 -36.16 5.18
C TYR A 27 21.82 -35.87 6.68
N CYS A 28 20.59 -35.66 7.18
CA CYS A 28 20.29 -35.46 8.59
C CYS A 28 19.44 -36.62 9.13
N ASP A 29 19.83 -37.18 10.27
CA ASP A 29 19.03 -38.22 10.93
C ASP A 29 17.80 -37.65 11.66
N ASP A 30 16.90 -38.53 12.09
CA ASP A 30 15.66 -38.16 12.80
C ASP A 30 15.90 -37.51 14.18
N LYS A 31 17.16 -37.50 14.64
CA LYS A 31 17.63 -36.85 15.87
C LYS A 31 18.37 -35.53 15.61
N GLY A 32 18.43 -35.06 14.36
CA GLY A 32 19.04 -33.79 13.98
C GLY A 32 20.57 -33.78 13.91
N HIS A 33 21.23 -34.94 13.99
CA HIS A 33 22.67 -35.07 13.72
C HIS A 33 22.94 -34.96 12.21
N ARG A 34 23.84 -34.05 11.85
CA ARG A 34 24.26 -33.81 10.47
C ARG A 34 25.45 -34.69 10.12
N SER A 35 25.38 -35.40 8.99
CA SER A 35 26.56 -36.06 8.41
C SER A 35 27.61 -35.02 7.99
N LYS A 36 28.90 -35.34 8.14
CA LYS A 36 30.02 -34.51 7.68
C LYS A 36 30.03 -34.32 6.16
N ASP A 37 29.37 -35.22 5.44
CA ASP A 37 29.25 -35.20 3.98
C ASP A 37 28.01 -34.41 3.49
N CYS A 38 27.27 -33.76 4.39
CA CYS A 38 26.19 -32.89 3.97
C CYS A 38 26.81 -31.70 3.21
N PRO A 39 26.51 -31.50 1.92
CA PRO A 39 26.88 -30.26 1.26
C PRO A 39 26.30 -29.14 2.12
N GLN A 40 27.11 -28.13 2.45
CA GLN A 40 26.58 -26.87 2.94
C GLN A 40 25.57 -26.47 1.89
N LEU A 41 24.28 -26.67 2.17
CA LEU A 41 23.24 -25.90 1.52
C LEU A 41 23.68 -24.48 1.82
N ALA A 42 24.34 -23.84 0.84
CA ALA A 42 24.45 -22.41 0.77
C ALA A 42 23.06 -21.96 1.14
N GLY A 43 22.94 -21.32 2.31
CA GLY A 43 21.64 -20.89 2.77
C GLY A 43 21.11 -20.03 1.66
N ASP A 44 20.13 -20.53 0.91
CA ASP A 44 19.21 -19.66 0.20
C ASP A 44 18.78 -18.70 1.28
N GLU A 45 19.31 -17.46 1.25
CA GLU A 45 18.78 -16.42 2.10
C GLU A 45 17.27 -16.49 1.89
N PRO A 46 16.48 -16.67 2.96
CA PRO A 46 15.04 -16.79 2.79
C PRO A 46 14.60 -15.50 2.09
N LYS A 47 14.21 -15.63 0.81
CA LYS A 47 13.71 -14.53 -0.02
C LYS A 47 12.85 -13.67 0.89
N LEU A 48 13.23 -12.41 1.10
CA LEU A 48 12.60 -11.51 2.07
C LEU A 48 11.09 -11.70 1.97
N ALA A 49 10.48 -12.22 3.05
CA ALA A 49 9.06 -12.51 3.07
C ALA A 49 8.31 -11.19 3.08
N ARG A 50 8.01 -10.67 1.89
CA ARG A 50 7.13 -9.54 1.65
C ARG A 50 5.70 -10.05 1.76
N ALA A 51 4.94 -9.54 2.72
CA ALA A 51 3.53 -9.86 2.90
C ALA A 51 2.66 -8.71 2.39
N ILE A 52 1.49 -9.04 1.83
CA ILE A 52 0.47 -8.06 1.46
C ILE A 52 -0.51 -7.95 2.63
N SER A 53 -0.67 -6.75 3.17
CA SER A 53 -1.51 -6.51 4.35
C SER A 53 -2.92 -6.06 4.00
N CYS A 54 -3.09 -5.30 2.92
CA CYS A 54 -4.35 -4.71 2.51
C CYS A 54 -4.36 -4.40 1.01
N LEU A 55 -5.54 -4.24 0.42
CA LEU A 55 -5.74 -3.98 -1.00
C LEU A 55 -7.02 -3.17 -1.24
N THR A 56 -7.01 -2.34 -2.27
CA THR A 56 -8.20 -1.60 -2.73
C THR A 56 -8.16 -1.38 -4.24
N TRP A 57 -9.35 -1.35 -4.86
CA TRP A 57 -9.48 -1.07 -6.29
C TRP A 57 -9.42 0.43 -6.55
N ILE A 58 -8.81 0.81 -7.67
CA ILE A 58 -8.98 2.14 -8.26
C ILE A 58 -10.04 1.97 -9.36
N PRO A 59 -11.22 2.61 -9.26
CA PRO A 59 -12.23 2.52 -10.30
C PRO A 59 -11.71 3.01 -11.66
N GLN A 60 -12.14 2.34 -12.73
CA GLN A 60 -11.78 2.72 -14.09
C GLN A 60 -12.24 4.16 -14.39
N GLY A 61 -11.37 4.91 -15.05
CA GLY A 61 -11.59 6.32 -15.40
C GLY A 61 -11.49 7.30 -14.22
N ALA A 62 -11.13 6.84 -13.02
CA ALA A 62 -11.00 7.69 -11.84
C ALA A 62 -9.58 8.21 -11.60
N SER A 63 -8.56 7.57 -12.17
CA SER A 63 -7.23 8.17 -12.26
C SER A 63 -7.28 9.26 -13.32
N SER A 64 -7.00 10.50 -12.94
CA SER A 64 -7.00 11.63 -13.86
C SER A 64 -5.69 11.74 -14.64
N VAL A 65 -4.93 10.65 -14.75
CA VAL A 65 -3.75 10.58 -15.61
C VAL A 65 -4.24 10.74 -17.05
N SER A 66 -4.30 11.99 -17.49
CA SER A 66 -4.44 12.35 -18.88
C SER A 66 -3.26 11.78 -19.63
N LEU A 67 -3.59 11.00 -20.65
CA LEU A 67 -2.78 10.84 -21.85
C LEU A 67 -2.31 12.25 -22.28
N GLN A 68 -0.99 12.43 -22.45
CA GLN A 68 -0.27 13.64 -22.88
C GLN A 68 0.07 14.67 -21.78
N ASP A 69 1.37 14.83 -21.52
CA ASP A 69 2.16 15.83 -22.26
C ASP A 69 3.54 15.21 -22.59
N PRO A 70 3.90 15.04 -23.87
CA PRO A 70 5.29 14.79 -24.24
C PRO A 70 6.09 16.01 -23.77
N GLU A 71 7.13 15.77 -22.99
CA GLU A 71 8.06 16.81 -22.57
C GLU A 71 8.45 17.69 -23.76
N ASP A 72 8.40 19.01 -23.56
CA ASP A 72 9.06 19.99 -24.42
C ASP A 72 10.56 19.66 -24.48
N VAL A 73 10.95 18.74 -25.36
CA VAL A 73 12.32 18.55 -25.80
C VAL A 73 12.64 19.73 -26.69
N VAL A 74 13.10 20.81 -26.06
CA VAL A 74 13.84 21.87 -26.75
C VAL A 74 15.04 21.20 -27.40
N MET A 75 14.92 20.92 -28.70
CA MET A 75 16.01 20.55 -29.60
C MET A 75 16.99 21.72 -29.64
N GLY A 76 17.91 21.74 -28.69
CA GLY A 76 19.09 22.60 -28.72
C GLY A 76 20.22 21.85 -29.39
N ASP A 77 20.45 22.15 -30.67
CA ASP A 77 21.57 21.66 -31.47
C ASP A 77 22.88 21.72 -30.68
N ARG A 78 23.56 20.57 -30.51
CA ARG A 78 24.98 20.56 -30.17
C ARG A 78 25.69 19.33 -30.72
N GLU A 79 26.78 19.64 -31.43
CA GLU A 79 27.61 18.78 -32.26
C GLU A 79 28.15 17.54 -31.53
N GLU A 80 28.21 16.42 -32.25
CA GLU A 80 28.83 15.16 -31.83
C GLU A 80 30.35 15.28 -31.66
N PRO A 81 30.92 14.54 -30.69
CA PRO A 81 32.24 13.95 -30.88
C PRO A 81 32.17 12.42 -30.87
N ALA A 82 32.74 11.81 -31.91
CA ALA A 82 32.94 10.37 -32.03
C ALA A 82 33.89 9.84 -30.94
N VAL A 83 33.46 8.82 -30.18
CA VAL A 83 34.34 7.96 -29.38
C VAL A 83 33.89 6.50 -29.47
N SER A 84 34.90 5.64 -29.48
CA SER A 84 35.06 4.26 -29.92
C SER A 84 34.25 3.15 -29.23
N ASP A 85 34.18 2.05 -29.98
CA ASP A 85 33.80 0.65 -29.69
C ASP A 85 33.99 0.14 -28.25
N ASP A 86 33.09 -0.78 -27.90
CA ASP A 86 33.08 -1.72 -26.77
C ASP A 86 32.46 -1.26 -25.44
N MET A 87 31.13 -1.08 -25.44
CA MET A 87 30.33 -1.15 -24.22
C MET A 87 29.12 -2.07 -24.45
N TYR A 88 29.12 -3.25 -23.84
CA TYR A 88 27.91 -4.05 -23.67
C TYR A 88 26.90 -3.25 -22.85
N VAL A 89 26.00 -2.55 -23.52
CA VAL A 89 24.80 -1.99 -22.89
C VAL A 89 23.87 -3.17 -22.63
N SER A 90 23.78 -3.60 -21.37
CA SER A 90 22.71 -4.50 -20.95
C SER A 90 21.38 -3.78 -21.13
N GLU A 91 20.55 -4.23 -22.07
CA GLU A 91 19.16 -3.83 -22.21
C GLU A 91 18.36 -4.29 -20.98
N SER A 92 18.38 -3.51 -19.89
CA SER A 92 17.40 -3.63 -18.80
C SER A 92 17.50 -2.42 -17.88
N ASP A 93 17.05 -1.26 -18.36
CA ASP A 93 16.58 -0.13 -17.54
C ASP A 93 16.04 0.98 -18.45
N SER A 94 15.18 0.61 -19.42
CA SER A 94 14.22 1.61 -19.88
C SER A 94 13.16 1.69 -18.78
N GLU A 95 13.19 2.72 -17.95
CA GLU A 95 11.99 3.26 -17.31
C GLU A 95 11.01 3.69 -18.42
N ALA A 96 10.54 2.73 -19.20
CA ALA A 96 9.57 2.96 -20.25
C ALA A 96 8.34 3.47 -19.51
N ASN A 97 8.01 4.73 -19.76
CA ASN A 97 6.84 5.39 -19.23
C ASN A 97 5.62 4.67 -19.81
N TYR A 98 5.22 3.54 -19.20
CA TYR A 98 4.06 2.79 -19.63
C TYR A 98 2.85 3.71 -19.50
N GLU A 99 2.23 4.01 -20.63
CA GLU A 99 0.99 4.78 -20.68
C GLU A 99 -0.15 3.88 -20.24
N ILE A 100 -0.85 4.28 -19.18
CA ILE A 100 -2.01 3.54 -18.68
C ILE A 100 -3.12 3.59 -19.74
N LYS A 101 -3.54 2.42 -20.21
CA LYS A 101 -4.64 2.29 -21.15
C LYS A 101 -5.97 2.33 -20.40
N GLU A 102 -7.03 2.73 -21.08
CA GLU A 102 -8.39 2.69 -20.51
C GLU A 102 -8.86 1.28 -20.15
N SER A 103 -8.32 0.26 -20.85
CA SER A 103 -8.58 -1.16 -20.60
C SER A 103 -7.90 -1.69 -19.34
N ASP A 104 -6.89 -0.98 -18.81
CA ASP A 104 -6.08 -1.48 -17.71
C ASP A 104 -6.86 -1.48 -16.39
N TYR A 105 -6.57 -2.46 -15.54
CA TYR A 105 -7.11 -2.50 -14.19
C TYR A 105 -6.07 -1.98 -13.21
N LEU A 106 -6.47 -1.03 -12.37
CA LEU A 106 -5.61 -0.44 -11.35
C LEU A 106 -6.08 -0.83 -9.96
N TYR A 107 -5.12 -1.13 -9.09
CA TYR A 107 -5.38 -1.39 -7.69
C TYR A 107 -4.18 -1.00 -6.84
N VAL A 108 -4.44 -0.66 -5.58
CA VAL A 108 -3.40 -0.35 -4.60
C VAL A 108 -3.28 -1.52 -3.64
N ALA A 109 -2.05 -1.88 -3.28
CA ALA A 109 -1.82 -2.85 -2.22
C ALA A 109 -0.74 -2.40 -1.24
N GLY A 110 -0.97 -2.70 0.03
CA GLY A 110 -0.04 -2.43 1.13
C GLY A 110 0.92 -3.58 1.32
N LYS A 111 2.21 -3.26 1.38
CA LYS A 111 3.34 -4.17 1.52
C LYS A 111 3.96 -4.02 2.89
N VAL A 112 4.24 -5.14 3.52
CA VAL A 112 4.94 -5.19 4.80
C VAL A 112 6.16 -6.09 4.64
N ASN A 113 7.32 -5.53 4.96
CA ASN A 113 8.57 -6.26 5.07
C ASN A 113 9.03 -6.22 6.54
N GLU A 114 8.52 -7.17 7.32
CA GLU A 114 8.74 -7.22 8.78
C GLU A 114 10.22 -7.30 9.16
N ARG A 115 11.09 -7.86 8.32
CA ARG A 115 12.51 -8.01 8.63
C ARG A 115 13.29 -6.72 8.52
N LYS A 116 12.92 -5.86 7.58
CA LYS A 116 13.59 -4.58 7.34
C LYS A 116 12.82 -3.41 7.95
N GLU A 117 11.66 -3.66 8.54
CA GLU A 117 10.73 -2.63 9.00
C GLU A 117 10.38 -1.62 7.89
N GLU A 118 10.33 -2.13 6.65
CA GLU A 118 9.94 -1.34 5.47
C GLU A 118 8.46 -1.58 5.20
N TYR A 119 7.71 -0.47 5.09
CA TYR A 119 6.28 -0.47 4.80
C TYR A 119 6.04 0.42 3.60
N SER A 120 5.22 -0.04 2.66
CA SER A 120 4.87 0.78 1.51
C SER A 120 3.50 0.45 0.97
N ILE A 121 2.94 1.34 0.16
CA ILE A 121 1.81 1.04 -0.71
C ILE A 121 2.28 1.17 -2.15
N TYR A 122 1.84 0.25 -2.99
CA TYR A 122 2.16 0.28 -4.39
C TYR A 122 0.91 0.35 -5.24
N VAL A 123 0.96 1.15 -6.30
CA VAL A 123 -0.08 1.19 -7.32
C VAL A 123 0.29 0.15 -8.37
N MET A 124 -0.51 -0.91 -8.45
CA MET A 124 -0.38 -1.91 -9.52
C MET A 124 -1.27 -1.53 -10.69
N VAL A 125 -0.75 -1.85 -11.87
CA VAL A 125 -1.51 -1.86 -13.10
C VAL A 125 -1.44 -3.28 -13.65
N TYR A 126 -2.59 -3.77 -14.12
CA TYR A 126 -2.72 -5.02 -14.83
C TYR A 126 -3.15 -4.69 -16.27
N ASP A 127 -2.21 -4.89 -17.20
CA ASP A 127 -2.45 -4.79 -18.64
C ASP A 127 -3.21 -6.04 -19.08
N VAL A 128 -4.44 -5.82 -19.52
CA VAL A 128 -5.36 -6.88 -19.94
C VAL A 128 -4.97 -7.46 -21.30
N ASP A 129 -4.38 -6.65 -22.18
CA ASP A 129 -3.99 -7.08 -23.52
C ASP A 129 -2.78 -8.01 -23.46
N GLU A 130 -1.81 -7.68 -22.60
CA GLU A 130 -0.56 -8.43 -22.46
C GLU A 130 -0.60 -9.49 -21.34
N ASP A 131 -1.64 -9.53 -20.51
CA ASP A 131 -1.74 -10.36 -19.30
C ASP A 131 -0.52 -10.17 -18.38
N LYS A 132 -0.12 -8.92 -18.19
CA LYS A 132 1.06 -8.53 -17.41
C LYS A 132 0.68 -7.57 -16.29
N GLN A 133 1.44 -7.66 -15.21
CA GLN A 133 1.29 -6.79 -14.06
C GLN A 133 2.60 -6.07 -13.78
N PHE A 134 2.52 -4.77 -13.49
CA PHE A 134 3.69 -3.93 -13.19
C PHE A 134 3.39 -2.94 -12.06
N GLU A 135 4.44 -2.62 -11.30
CA GLU A 135 4.41 -1.65 -10.20
C GLU A 135 4.56 -0.25 -10.83
N ARG A 136 3.54 0.60 -10.74
CA ARG A 136 3.58 1.98 -11.28
C ARG A 136 4.31 2.92 -10.33
N GLN A 137 4.05 2.77 -9.03
CA GLN A 137 4.53 3.68 -7.99
C GLN A 137 4.67 2.92 -6.69
N ASP A 138 5.69 3.26 -5.91
CA ASP A 138 5.93 2.78 -4.55
C ASP A 138 5.98 3.98 -3.60
N ILE A 139 5.07 4.03 -2.63
CA ILE A 139 4.98 5.10 -1.62
C ILE A 139 5.35 4.49 -0.27
N ILE A 140 6.48 4.93 0.27
CA ILE A 140 7.00 4.46 1.56
C ILE A 140 6.15 5.04 2.69
N LEU A 141 5.77 4.21 3.65
CA LEU A 141 5.01 4.56 4.82
C LEU A 141 5.87 4.49 6.08
N SER A 142 5.49 5.28 7.09
CA SER A 142 6.15 5.24 8.40
C SER A 142 5.83 3.96 9.19
N HIS A 143 4.67 3.34 8.95
CA HIS A 143 4.14 2.21 9.73
C HIS A 143 3.40 1.20 8.84
N PRO A 144 3.20 -0.05 9.30
CA PRO A 144 2.48 -1.07 8.54
C PRO A 144 1.07 -0.58 8.17
N PRO A 145 0.69 -0.60 6.87
CA PRO A 145 -0.66 -0.27 6.47
C PRO A 145 -1.60 -1.41 6.89
N LEU A 146 -2.63 -1.08 7.66
CA LEU A 146 -3.65 -2.01 8.13
C LEU A 146 -4.84 -2.07 7.17
N HIS A 147 -5.19 -0.92 6.61
CA HIS A 147 -6.30 -0.80 5.65
C HIS A 147 -6.04 0.35 4.69
N ILE A 148 -6.50 0.21 3.45
CA ILE A 148 -6.43 1.25 2.43
C ILE A 148 -7.82 1.37 1.81
N SER A 149 -8.30 2.60 1.65
CA SER A 149 -9.54 2.90 0.92
C SER A 149 -9.28 3.94 -0.16
N TRP A 150 -9.64 3.63 -1.40
CA TRP A 150 -9.64 4.59 -2.49
C TRP A 150 -10.77 5.61 -2.35
N LEU A 151 -10.51 6.85 -2.76
CA LEU A 151 -11.49 7.93 -2.86
C LEU A 151 -11.13 8.95 -3.96
N ASP A 152 -12.12 9.71 -4.43
CA ASP A 152 -11.97 10.75 -5.47
C ASP A 152 -12.06 12.19 -4.92
N PHE A 153 -11.89 12.36 -3.61
CA PHE A 153 -12.11 13.63 -2.92
C PHE A 153 -10.89 14.07 -2.13
N THR A 154 -10.55 15.35 -2.24
CA THR A 154 -9.49 15.99 -1.46
C THR A 154 -10.00 17.30 -0.86
N PRO A 155 -9.49 17.73 0.30
CA PRO A 155 -9.79 19.04 0.87
C PRO A 155 -9.54 20.21 -0.10
N SER A 156 -8.58 20.09 -1.03
CA SER A 156 -8.26 21.14 -2.01
C SER A 156 -9.32 21.29 -3.12
N GLY A 157 -10.21 20.31 -3.27
CA GLY A 157 -11.19 20.26 -4.37
C GLY A 157 -10.59 19.90 -5.73
N GLU A 158 -9.30 19.55 -5.80
CA GLU A 158 -8.69 19.00 -7.02
C GLU A 158 -9.32 17.64 -7.33
N LYS A 159 -9.59 17.37 -8.61
CA LYS A 159 -10.04 16.04 -9.03
C LYS A 159 -8.83 15.15 -9.18
N GLY A 160 -8.90 13.95 -8.64
CA GLY A 160 -7.84 12.95 -8.75
C GLY A 160 -8.22 11.68 -7.99
N SER A 161 -7.31 10.71 -8.04
CA SER A 161 -7.38 9.48 -7.27
C SER A 161 -6.54 9.59 -6.00
N TYR A 162 -7.16 9.34 -4.86
CA TYR A 162 -6.49 9.38 -3.56
C TYR A 162 -6.66 8.06 -2.81
N ALA A 163 -5.68 7.73 -1.98
CA ALA A 163 -5.74 6.62 -1.05
C ALA A 163 -5.74 7.14 0.39
N ALA A 164 -6.80 6.86 1.13
CA ALA A 164 -6.78 6.99 2.59
C ALA A 164 -6.15 5.71 3.18
N VAL A 165 -5.01 5.89 3.84
CA VAL A 165 -4.20 4.83 4.43
C VAL A 165 -4.35 4.87 5.94
N CYS A 166 -4.77 3.76 6.50
CA CYS A 166 -4.83 3.54 7.95
C CYS A 166 -3.64 2.69 8.38
N THR A 167 -2.89 3.18 9.37
CA THR A 167 -1.70 2.51 9.89
C THR A 167 -1.87 2.16 11.37
N MET A 168 -0.80 1.66 11.98
CA MET A 168 -0.73 1.47 13.43
C MET A 168 -0.83 2.80 14.23
N LEU A 169 -0.80 3.96 13.57
CA LEU A 169 -0.92 5.26 14.21
C LEU A 169 -2.39 5.69 14.39
N PRO A 170 -2.67 6.61 15.34
CA PRO A 170 -4.03 7.09 15.63
C PRO A 170 -4.48 8.23 14.71
N HIS A 171 -4.07 8.16 13.44
CA HIS A 171 -4.45 9.12 12.40
C HIS A 171 -4.58 8.38 11.06
N VAL A 172 -5.19 9.04 10.08
CA VAL A 172 -5.32 8.52 8.71
C VAL A 172 -4.63 9.49 7.76
N GLU A 173 -3.81 8.98 6.86
CA GLU A 173 -3.10 9.79 5.87
C GLU A 173 -3.76 9.62 4.50
N LEU A 174 -3.91 10.71 3.76
CA LEU A 174 -4.38 10.67 2.37
C LEU A 174 -3.21 10.91 1.43
N PHE A 175 -3.00 9.99 0.50
CA PHE A 175 -1.97 10.09 -0.54
C PHE A 175 -2.59 10.32 -1.90
N ASP A 176 -1.94 11.16 -2.71
CA ASP A 176 -2.28 11.37 -4.12
C ASP A 176 -1.67 10.22 -4.94
N LEU A 177 -2.52 9.48 -5.65
CA LEU A 177 -2.08 8.33 -6.45
C LEU A 177 -1.73 8.73 -7.88
N ASP A 178 -2.12 9.92 -8.33
CA ASP A 178 -1.88 10.37 -9.69
C ASP A 178 -0.47 10.97 -9.84
N LYS A 179 0.05 11.61 -8.79
CA LYS A 179 1.41 12.18 -8.76
C LYS A 179 2.50 11.11 -8.58
N LYS A 180 3.26 10.84 -9.63
CA LYS A 180 4.47 9.99 -9.55
C LYS A 180 5.51 10.65 -8.63
N ASN A 181 6.17 9.84 -7.80
CA ASN A 181 7.26 10.24 -6.89
C ASN A 181 6.91 11.26 -5.79
N ASP A 182 5.63 11.56 -5.56
CA ASP A 182 5.22 12.28 -4.36
C ASP A 182 5.04 11.30 -3.20
N LEU A 183 5.89 11.42 -2.19
CA LEU A 183 5.86 10.59 -0.98
C LEU A 183 5.07 11.24 0.14
N ARG A 184 4.57 12.47 -0.06
CA ARG A 184 3.92 13.24 1.00
C ARG A 184 2.43 12.96 1.03
N ALA A 185 1.89 12.83 2.24
CA ALA A 185 0.46 12.86 2.44
C ALA A 185 -0.08 14.25 2.08
N VAL A 186 -1.17 14.28 1.30
CA VAL A 186 -1.93 15.50 0.96
C VAL A 186 -2.57 16.08 2.23
N CYS A 187 -3.10 15.21 3.08
CA CYS A 187 -3.60 15.60 4.39
C CYS A 187 -3.54 14.44 5.39
N THR A 188 -3.58 14.81 6.67
CA THR A 188 -3.60 13.86 7.79
C THR A 188 -4.82 14.15 8.64
N LEU A 189 -5.69 13.16 8.79
CA LEU A 189 -6.89 13.23 9.62
C LEU A 189 -6.57 12.76 11.04
N GLY A 190 -6.71 13.70 11.97
CA GLY A 190 -6.49 13.45 13.39
C GLY A 190 -5.03 13.52 13.82
N GLY A 191 -4.61 12.62 14.70
CA GLY A 191 -3.22 12.56 15.19
C GLY A 191 -2.87 13.60 16.25
N ALA A 192 -1.55 13.75 16.48
CA ALA A 192 -1.01 14.45 17.64
C ALA A 192 -0.99 15.93 17.33
N ALA A 193 -1.15 16.75 18.36
CA ALA A 193 -0.99 18.18 18.19
C ALA A 193 0.47 18.54 17.84
N ASP A 194 1.44 17.74 18.26
CA ASP A 194 2.81 18.20 18.47
C ASP A 194 3.89 17.11 18.34
N HIS A 195 3.79 16.22 17.34
CA HIS A 195 4.80 15.29 16.78
C HIS A 195 4.39 13.80 16.80
N GLU A 196 4.56 13.13 15.64
CA GLU A 196 4.30 11.70 15.44
C GLU A 196 5.11 10.80 16.38
N GLU A 197 6.35 11.18 16.70
CA GLU A 197 7.26 10.42 17.55
C GLU A 197 6.74 10.21 18.98
N ARG A 198 5.80 11.04 19.45
CA ARG A 198 5.20 10.86 20.78
C ARG A 198 4.32 9.61 20.87
N TYR A 199 3.87 9.08 19.73
CA TYR A 199 3.00 7.91 19.69
C TYR A 199 3.72 6.60 19.95
N THR A 200 4.97 6.49 19.53
CA THR A 200 5.79 5.30 19.76
C THR A 200 6.39 5.28 21.17
N MET A 201 6.42 6.43 21.86
CA MET A 201 7.07 6.58 23.17
C MET A 201 6.09 6.63 24.37
N LEU A 202 4.79 6.81 24.16
CA LEU A 202 3.82 6.99 25.26
C LEU A 202 2.86 5.79 25.40
N PRO A 203 2.50 5.39 26.63
CA PRO A 203 1.49 4.36 26.84
C PRO A 203 0.09 4.85 26.44
N PRO A 204 -0.83 3.97 25.98
CA PRO A 204 -2.17 4.32 25.48
C PRO A 204 -2.99 5.25 26.39
N LYS A 205 -2.82 5.13 27.71
CA LYS A 205 -3.52 6.00 28.69
C LYS A 205 -3.07 7.47 28.63
N GLN A 206 -1.84 7.73 28.19
CA GLN A 206 -1.26 9.07 28.08
C GLN A 206 -1.45 9.68 26.68
N LEU A 207 -1.71 8.88 25.65
CA LEU A 207 -2.03 9.38 24.30
C LEU A 207 -3.23 10.33 24.30
N LYS A 208 -4.25 10.10 25.15
CA LYS A 208 -5.41 10.98 25.30
C LYS A 208 -5.07 12.45 25.58
N ARG A 209 -3.89 12.76 26.13
CA ARG A 209 -3.46 14.14 26.42
C ARG A 209 -2.66 14.79 25.29
N VAL A 210 -2.28 14.02 24.27
CA VAL A 210 -1.38 14.44 23.18
C VAL A 210 -2.11 14.51 21.83
N VAL A 211 -3.18 13.73 21.69
CA VAL A 211 -3.98 13.71 20.46
C VAL A 211 -4.91 14.92 20.41
N LYS A 212 -5.10 15.51 19.23
CA LYS A 212 -6.09 16.58 18.99
C LYS A 212 -7.47 16.16 19.45
N GLU A 213 -8.27 17.13 19.90
CA GLU A 213 -9.66 16.88 20.27
C GLU A 213 -10.44 16.28 19.08
N GLY A 214 -11.24 15.25 19.35
CA GLY A 214 -11.98 14.54 18.32
C GLY A 214 -11.19 13.44 17.59
N SER A 215 -9.89 13.26 17.82
CA SER A 215 -9.09 12.24 17.14
C SER A 215 -9.09 10.86 17.81
N HIS A 216 -8.72 9.82 17.06
CA HIS A 216 -8.52 8.48 17.61
C HIS A 216 -7.38 8.46 18.64
N THR A 217 -7.44 7.52 19.58
CA THR A 217 -6.42 7.38 20.63
C THR A 217 -5.57 6.12 20.49
N ASN A 218 -5.84 5.33 19.46
CA ASN A 218 -5.15 4.09 19.14
C ASN A 218 -5.18 3.83 17.62
N SER A 219 -4.48 2.80 17.16
CA SER A 219 -4.36 2.41 15.76
C SER A 219 -5.70 2.38 15.02
N VAL A 220 -5.73 2.93 13.80
CA VAL A 220 -6.91 2.89 12.94
C VAL A 220 -6.88 1.59 12.13
N LEU A 221 -7.88 0.73 12.35
CA LEU A 221 -7.90 -0.62 11.81
C LEU A 221 -8.60 -0.69 10.46
N CYS A 222 -9.57 0.18 10.21
CA CYS A 222 -10.34 0.20 8.98
C CYS A 222 -10.90 1.59 8.68
N SER A 223 -11.18 1.82 7.40
CA SER A 223 -11.83 3.01 6.87
C SER A 223 -12.91 2.62 5.87
N ALA A 224 -13.95 3.45 5.77
CA ALA A 224 -14.99 3.33 4.78
C ALA A 224 -15.40 4.72 4.30
N TRP A 225 -15.22 4.97 3.01
CA TRP A 225 -15.54 6.25 2.39
C TRP A 225 -16.95 6.27 1.81
N ASN A 226 -17.62 7.41 1.93
CA ASN A 226 -19.00 7.59 1.52
C ASN A 226 -19.08 8.10 0.06
N ILE A 227 -19.32 7.18 -0.88
CA ILE A 227 -19.93 7.53 -2.18
C ILE A 227 -21.31 8.12 -1.87
N GLN A 228 -21.93 9.04 -2.57
CA GLN A 228 -23.03 9.92 -2.10
C GLN A 228 -22.46 11.18 -1.43
N GLN A 229 -21.97 11.11 -0.19
CA GLN A 229 -21.40 12.27 0.51
C GLN A 229 -19.87 12.23 0.47
N ARG A 230 -19.30 12.70 -0.64
CA ARG A 230 -17.87 12.56 -0.99
C ARG A 230 -16.89 13.12 0.04
N ASN A 231 -17.33 14.09 0.84
CA ASN A 231 -16.50 14.67 1.89
C ASN A 231 -16.48 13.84 3.18
N LEU A 232 -17.23 12.73 3.29
CA LEU A 232 -17.32 11.96 4.53
C LEU A 232 -16.51 10.66 4.48
N LEU A 233 -15.68 10.46 5.50
CA LEU A 233 -14.92 9.22 5.73
C LEU A 233 -15.22 8.68 7.13
N ALA A 234 -15.62 7.42 7.24
CA ALA A 234 -15.77 6.74 8.53
C ALA A 234 -14.53 5.90 8.84
N THR A 235 -14.08 5.89 10.08
CA THR A 235 -12.92 5.09 10.52
C THR A 235 -13.22 4.34 11.80
N GLY A 236 -12.69 3.12 11.92
CA GLY A 236 -12.76 2.30 13.12
C GLY A 236 -11.37 2.08 13.73
N SER A 237 -11.25 2.23 15.04
CA SER A 237 -9.96 2.12 15.75
C SER A 237 -9.98 1.05 16.85
N ALA A 238 -8.78 0.60 17.21
CA ALA A 238 -8.54 -0.23 18.39
C ALA A 238 -8.89 0.49 19.72
N ASP A 239 -9.18 1.80 19.69
CA ASP A 239 -9.71 2.54 20.83
C ASP A 239 -11.19 2.26 21.15
N LYS A 240 -11.82 1.36 20.37
CA LYS A 240 -13.22 0.94 20.48
C LYS A 240 -14.22 2.02 20.08
N THR A 241 -13.78 3.04 19.35
CA THR A 241 -14.64 4.09 18.81
C THR A 241 -14.66 4.06 17.28
N VAL A 242 -15.76 4.56 16.73
CA VAL A 242 -15.90 4.86 15.30
C VAL A 242 -15.97 6.38 15.19
N LYS A 243 -15.23 6.95 14.25
CA LYS A 243 -15.20 8.38 14.00
C LYS A 243 -15.63 8.67 12.59
N LEU A 244 -16.28 9.83 12.43
CA LEU A 244 -16.69 10.34 11.15
C LEU A 244 -15.90 11.61 10.88
N TRP A 245 -15.19 11.63 9.76
CA TRP A 245 -14.33 12.72 9.34
C TRP A 245 -14.99 13.46 8.20
N ASP A 246 -14.94 14.78 8.28
CA ASP A 246 -15.21 15.65 7.16
C ASP A 246 -13.89 16.03 6.50
N LEU A 247 -13.65 15.50 5.31
CA LEU A 247 -12.45 15.73 4.51
C LEU A 247 -12.31 17.19 4.09
N GLN A 248 -13.41 17.94 3.95
CA GLN A 248 -13.34 19.35 3.55
C GLN A 248 -12.75 20.23 4.66
N THR A 249 -13.18 19.99 5.90
CA THR A 249 -12.71 20.74 7.08
C THR A 249 -11.53 20.06 7.78
N GLN A 250 -11.19 18.83 7.38
CA GLN A 250 -10.22 17.94 8.02
C GLN A 250 -10.50 17.71 9.52
N GLY A 251 -11.76 17.87 9.91
CA GLY A 251 -12.24 17.76 11.28
C GLY A 251 -12.97 16.45 11.54
N CYS A 252 -12.95 16.02 12.81
CA CYS A 252 -13.87 14.98 13.27
C CYS A 252 -15.24 15.61 13.54
N LEU A 253 -16.29 15.01 12.99
CA LEU A 253 -17.65 15.34 13.35
C LEU A 253 -17.96 14.85 14.77
N PRO A 254 -18.88 15.51 15.49
CA PRO A 254 -19.27 15.08 16.83
C PRO A 254 -19.89 13.68 16.79
N THR A 255 -19.28 12.75 17.51
CA THR A 255 -19.67 11.34 17.67
C THR A 255 -19.70 10.96 19.13
#